data_AF-F5AF05-F1
#
_entry.id   AF-F5AF05-F1
#
_cell.length_a   1.000
_cell.length_b   1.000
_cell.length_c   1.000
_cell.angle_alpha   90.00
_cell.angle_beta   90.00
_cell.angle_gamma   90.00
#
_symmetry.space_group_name_H-M   'P 1'
#
loop_
_entity.id
_entity.type
_entity.pdbx_description
1 polymer ?
#
loop_
_entity_poly.entity_id
_entity_poly.type
_entity_poly.pdbx_seq_one_letter_code
_entity_poly.pdbx_strand_id
1 'polypeptide(L)'
;NESMQIELRHLKGEDITSLNYEELIGYEDALENGLTNIREKKDEIPKIMRKREQVLEEENKHLMYLVQQSEMAAMGDYQQHEPFSFRVQPMQPNLHERM
;
A
#
# COMPACT_ATOMS: atom_id res chain seq x y z
N ASN A 1 -28.57 -6.63 -30.06
CA ASN A 1 -27.80 -7.88 -30.23
C ASN A 1 -28.59 -8.98 -29.55
N GLU A 2 -29.48 -9.62 -30.29
CA GLU A 2 -30.52 -10.53 -29.78
C GLU A 2 -29.94 -11.89 -29.39
N SER A 3 -29.02 -12.43 -30.18
CA SER A 3 -28.34 -13.70 -29.91
C SER A 3 -27.60 -13.69 -28.57
N MET A 4 -26.90 -12.59 -28.27
CA MET A 4 -26.21 -12.43 -26.98
C MET A 4 -27.19 -12.37 -25.80
N GLN A 5 -28.38 -11.77 -25.99
CA GLN A 5 -29.39 -11.74 -24.93
C GLN A 5 -30.00 -13.10 -24.67
N ILE A 6 -30.21 -13.91 -25.72
CA ILE A 6 -30.66 -15.30 -25.60
C ILE A 6 -29.62 -16.11 -24.80
N GLU A 7 -28.35 -16.01 -25.17
CA GLU A 7 -27.26 -16.72 -24.48
C GLU A 7 -27.13 -16.34 -23.00
N LEU A 8 -27.29 -15.06 -22.67
CA LEU A 8 -27.30 -14.60 -21.27
C LEU A 8 -28.48 -15.14 -20.47
N ARG A 9 -29.63 -15.37 -21.10
CA ARG A 9 -30.79 -15.99 -20.44
C ARG A 9 -30.49 -17.45 -20.12
N HIS A 10 -29.92 -18.19 -21.07
CA HIS A 10 -29.51 -19.58 -20.83
C HIS A 10 -28.48 -19.69 -19.69
N LEU A 11 -27.46 -18.82 -19.69
CA LEU A 11 -26.46 -18.76 -18.62
C LEU A 11 -27.06 -18.42 -17.24
N LYS A 12 -28.22 -17.75 -17.20
CA LYS A 12 -28.96 -17.47 -15.96
C LYS A 12 -29.89 -18.59 -15.51
N GLY A 13 -30.02 -19.67 -16.28
CA GLY A 13 -31.00 -20.72 -16.00
C GLY A 13 -32.39 -20.44 -16.57
N GLU A 14 -32.54 -19.48 -17.49
CA GLU A 14 -33.80 -19.15 -18.16
C GLU A 14 -33.91 -19.91 -19.50
N ASP A 15 -35.14 -20.18 -19.97
CA ASP A 15 -35.45 -20.85 -21.25
C ASP A 15 -34.77 -22.22 -21.48
N ILE A 16 -34.39 -22.91 -20.41
CA ILE A 16 -33.66 -24.20 -20.43
C ILE A 16 -34.38 -25.30 -21.22
N THR A 17 -35.71 -25.28 -21.25
CA THR A 17 -36.52 -26.25 -22.04
C THR A 17 -36.35 -26.08 -23.55
N SER A 18 -35.77 -24.99 -24.02
CA SER A 18 -35.46 -24.76 -25.43
C SER A 18 -34.13 -25.39 -25.87
N LEU A 19 -33.30 -25.86 -24.93
CA LEU A 19 -31.98 -26.41 -25.18
C LEU A 19 -32.01 -27.94 -25.29
N ASN A 20 -31.14 -28.48 -26.15
CA ASN A 20 -30.88 -29.91 -26.21
C ASN A 20 -29.82 -30.33 -25.18
N TYR A 21 -29.61 -31.64 -25.03
CA TYR A 21 -28.68 -32.17 -24.01
C TYR A 21 -27.21 -31.76 -24.24
N GLU A 22 -26.75 -31.60 -25.48
CA GLU A 22 -25.38 -31.20 -25.78
C GLU A 22 -25.15 -29.73 -25.43
N GLU A 23 -26.13 -28.88 -25.73
CA GLU A 23 -26.11 -27.47 -25.35
C GLU A 23 -26.10 -27.29 -23.83
N LEU A 24 -26.91 -28.10 -23.12
CA LEU A 24 -26.94 -28.08 -21.65
C LEU A 24 -25.60 -28.45 -21.03
N ILE A 25 -24.94 -29.50 -21.52
CA ILE A 25 -23.59 -29.89 -21.08
C ILE A 25 -22.60 -28.75 -21.33
N GLY A 26 -22.65 -28.11 -22.50
CA GLY A 26 -21.78 -26.99 -22.83
C GLY A 26 -21.94 -25.80 -21.87
N TYR A 27 -23.18 -25.48 -21.47
CA TYR A 27 -23.44 -24.43 -20.49
C TYR A 27 -23.03 -24.83 -19.06
N GLU A 28 -23.25 -26.09 -18.67
CA GLU A 28 -22.83 -26.62 -17.36
C GLU A 28 -21.31 -26.51 -17.20
N ASP A 29 -20.55 -27.01 -18.18
CA ASP A 29 -19.08 -26.92 -18.21
C ASP A 29 -18.62 -25.46 -18.17
N ALA A 30 -19.24 -24.57 -18.97
CA ALA A 30 -18.86 -23.16 -19.00
C ALA A 30 -19.12 -22.46 -17.65
N LEU A 31 -20.25 -22.75 -17.01
CA LEU A 31 -20.62 -22.18 -15.71
C LEU A 31 -19.72 -22.73 -14.59
N GLU A 32 -19.44 -24.03 -14.57
CA GLU A 32 -18.56 -24.66 -13.59
C GLU A 32 -17.14 -24.09 -13.68
N ASN A 33 -16.58 -24.02 -14.90
CA ASN A 33 -15.27 -23.43 -15.14
C ASN A 33 -15.24 -21.94 -14.77
N GLY A 34 -16.27 -21.18 -15.16
CA GLY A 34 -16.40 -19.77 -14.82
C GLY A 34 -16.44 -19.53 -13.30
N LEU A 35 -17.25 -20.30 -12.58
CA LEU A 35 -17.37 -20.22 -11.13
C LEU A 35 -16.08 -20.60 -10.42
N THR A 36 -15.40 -21.66 -10.88
CA THR A 36 -14.11 -22.09 -10.34
C THR A 36 -13.07 -20.97 -10.47
N ASN A 37 -12.90 -20.41 -11.67
CA ASN A 37 -11.99 -19.29 -11.92
C ASN A 37 -12.31 -18.06 -11.08
N ILE A 38 -13.60 -17.73 -10.91
CA ILE A 38 -14.01 -16.59 -10.07
C ILE A 38 -13.65 -16.84 -8.60
N ARG A 39 -13.89 -18.04 -8.08
CA ARG A 39 -13.54 -18.41 -6.70
C ARG A 39 -12.03 -18.33 -6.47
N GLU A 40 -11.23 -18.88 -7.38
CA GLU A 40 -9.77 -18.81 -7.32
C GLU A 40 -9.28 -17.36 -7.26
N LYS A 41 -9.78 -16.50 -8.16
CA LYS A 41 -9.42 -15.07 -8.16
C LYS A 41 -9.86 -14.37 -6.88
N LYS A 42 -11.05 -14.66 -6.36
CA LYS A 42 -11.54 -14.10 -5.10
C LYS A 42 -10.66 -14.50 -3.92
N ASP A 43 -10.06 -15.69 -3.93
CA ASP A 43 -9.16 -16.15 -2.89
C ASP A 43 -7.72 -15.62 -3.07
N GLU A 44 -7.28 -15.40 -4.30
CA GLU A 44 -5.92 -14.94 -4.63
C GLU A 44 -5.75 -13.43 -4.42
N ILE A 45 -6.71 -12.62 -4.86
CA ILE A 45 -6.61 -11.15 -4.82
C ILE A 45 -6.31 -10.63 -3.41
N PRO A 46 -7.02 -11.05 -2.34
CA PRO A 46 -6.73 -10.59 -0.98
C PRO A 46 -5.33 -10.99 -0.50
N LYS A 47 -4.83 -12.16 -0.91
CA LYS A 47 -3.47 -12.62 -0.55
C LYS A 47 -2.41 -11.73 -1.20
N ILE A 48 -2.60 -11.39 -2.48
CA ILE A 48 -1.72 -10.46 -3.21
C ILE A 48 -1.76 -9.09 -2.56
N MET A 49 -2.94 -8.55 -2.24
CA MET A 49 -3.07 -7.24 -1.63
C MET A 49 -2.39 -7.17 -0.26
N ARG A 50 -2.59 -8.18 0.59
CA ARG A 50 -1.92 -8.25 1.90
C ARG A 50 -0.39 -8.29 1.77
N LYS A 51 0.14 -9.06 0.81
CA LYS A 51 1.58 -9.12 0.57
C LYS A 51 2.12 -7.78 0.06
N ARG A 52 1.38 -7.09 -0.82
CA ARG A 52 1.76 -5.76 -1.30
C ARG A 52 1.77 -4.72 -0.18
N GLU A 53 0.77 -4.76 0.69
CA GLU A 53 0.68 -3.89 1.87
C GLU A 53 1.88 -4.08 2.79
N GLN A 54 2.25 -5.33 3.11
CA GLN A 54 3.43 -5.64 3.94
C GLN A 54 4.72 -5.06 3.34
N VAL A 55 4.95 -5.28 2.04
CA VAL A 55 6.15 -4.76 1.36
C VAL A 55 6.17 -3.24 1.37
N LEU A 56 5.04 -2.58 1.12
CA LEU A 56 4.93 -1.13 1.16
C LEU A 56 5.16 -0.57 2.56
N GLU A 57 4.66 -1.24 3.60
CA GLU A 57 4.86 -0.83 4.98
C GLU A 57 6.33 -0.96 5.40
N GLU A 58 7.00 -2.05 5.01
CA GLU A 58 8.42 -2.26 5.26
C GLU A 58 9.29 -1.21 4.54
N GLU A 59 9.00 -0.93 3.27
CA GLU A 59 9.73 0.08 2.50
C GLU A 59 9.53 1.48 3.08
N ASN A 60 8.30 1.83 3.49
CA ASN A 60 8.01 3.11 4.12
C ASN A 60 8.75 3.26 5.47
N LYS A 61 8.78 2.21 6.29
CA LYS A 61 9.57 2.19 7.54
C LYS A 61 11.06 2.40 7.26
N HIS A 62 11.59 1.76 6.21
CA HIS A 62 12.99 1.92 5.84
C HIS A 62 13.31 3.35 5.37
N LEU A 63 12.47 3.92 4.51
CA LEU A 63 12.63 5.31 4.06
C LEU A 63 12.54 6.30 5.22
N MET A 64 11.59 6.11 6.13
CA MET A 64 11.47 6.94 7.34
C MET A 64 12.74 6.89 8.20
N TYR A 65 13.35 5.71 8.34
CA TYR A 65 14.62 5.57 9.05
C TYR A 65 15.77 6.33 8.37
N LEU A 66 15.88 6.26 7.03
CA LEU A 66 16.90 6.98 6.28
C LEU A 66 16.73 8.51 6.38
N VAL A 67 15.49 8.99 6.33
CA VAL A 67 15.17 10.41 6.53
C VAL A 67 15.60 10.84 7.94
N GLN A 68 15.19 10.10 8.97
CA GLN A 68 15.58 10.39 10.36
C GLN A 68 17.09 10.43 10.55
N GLN A 69 17.82 9.47 9.97
CA GLN A 69 19.28 9.44 10.04
C GLN A 69 19.91 10.66 9.35
N SER A 70 19.37 11.07 8.20
CA SER A 70 19.85 12.24 7.45
C SER A 70 19.59 13.55 8.21
N GLU A 71 18.42 13.69 8.84
CA GLU A 71 18.08 14.85 9.67
C GLU A 71 19.00 14.95 10.90
N MET A 72 19.28 13.83 11.57
CA MET A 72 20.22 13.79 12.69
C MET A 72 21.65 14.15 12.27
N ALA A 73 22.11 13.66 11.11
CA ALA A 73 23.42 13.99 10.56
C ALA A 73 23.52 15.49 10.20
N ALA A 74 22.46 16.06 9.60
CA ALA A 74 22.40 17.48 9.30
C ALA A 74 22.47 18.33 10.58
N MET A 75 21.72 17.98 11.63
CA MET A 75 21.78 18.68 12.93
C MET A 75 23.17 18.61 13.58
N GLY A 76 23.87 17.48 13.46
CA GLY A 76 25.25 17.33 13.95
C GLY A 76 26.25 18.21 13.20
N ASP A 77 26.04 18.43 11.90
CA ASP A 77 26.87 19.34 11.09
C ASP A 77 26.60 20.81 11.44
N TYR A 78 25.33 21.19 11.66
CA TYR A 78 24.98 22.52 12.18
C TYR A 78 25.60 22.80 13.56
N GLN A 79 25.76 21.79 14.44
CA GLN A 79 26.42 21.96 15.74
C GLN A 79 27.95 22.05 15.64
N GLN A 80 28.57 21.48 14.60
CA GLN A 80 30.02 21.58 14.35
C GLN A 80 30.39 22.89 13.63
N HIS A 81 29.46 23.46 12.87
CA HIS A 81 29.65 24.69 12.08
C HIS A 81 29.19 25.98 12.78
N GLU A 82 28.87 25.98 14.09
CA GLU A 82 28.72 27.23 14.84
C GLU A 82 30.09 27.94 14.93
N PRO A 83 30.30 29.08 14.24
CA PRO A 83 31.56 29.80 14.29
C PRO A 83 31.68 30.41 15.67
N PHE A 84 32.55 29.84 16.52
CA PHE A 84 33.05 30.42 17.77
C PHE A 84 32.18 31.58 18.30
N SER A 85 31.03 31.26 18.90
CA SER A 85 30.28 32.29 19.63
C SER A 85 31.25 32.87 20.64
N PHE A 86 31.60 34.15 20.45
CA PHE A 86 32.54 34.89 21.26
C PHE A 86 32.18 34.66 22.73
N ARG A 87 33.02 33.90 23.46
CA ARG A 87 32.95 33.87 24.92
C ARG A 87 33.37 35.25 25.42
N VAL A 88 32.43 36.18 25.45
CA VAL A 88 32.53 37.32 26.35
C VAL A 88 32.49 36.75 27.76
N GLN A 89 33.67 36.68 28.38
CA GLN A 89 33.78 36.40 29.81
C GLN A 89 32.88 37.42 30.53
N PRO A 90 32.05 36.99 31.49
CA PRO A 90 31.29 37.95 32.29
C PRO A 90 32.28 38.90 32.97
N MET A 91 32.19 40.20 32.68
CA MET A 91 32.92 41.20 33.43
C MET A 91 32.40 41.15 34.87
N GLN A 92 33.22 40.63 35.78
CA GLN A 92 32.92 40.69 37.20
C GLN A 92 32.92 42.16 37.63
N PRO A 93 31.84 42.68 38.25
CA PRO A 93 31.88 44.03 38.80
C PRO A 93 32.83 44.05 39.99
N ASN A 94 33.89 44.87 39.89
CA ASN A 94 34.82 45.11 40.98
C ASN A 94 34.07 45.74 42.16
N LEU A 95 33.94 44.98 43.26
CA LEU A 95 33.41 45.49 44.52
C LEU A 95 34.53 46.22 45.28
N HIS A 96 34.71 47.50 45.00
CA HIS A 96 35.53 48.38 45.83
C HIS A 96 34.86 49.75 45.99
N GLU A 97 33.96 49.85 46.96
CA GLU A 97 33.79 51.10 47.71
C GLU A 97 34.21 50.83 49.15
N ARG A 98 35.48 51.13 49.42
CA ARG A 98 35.97 51.55 50.73
C ARG A 98 35.93 53.07 50.72
N MET A 99 35.00 53.66 51.46
CA MET A 99 35.23 54.74 52.43
C MET A 99 33.93 55.07 53.15
#